data_AF-A0A6A6YQA8-F1
#
_entry.id   AF-A0A6A6YQA8-F1
#
_cell.length_a   1.000
_cell.length_b   1.000
_cell.length_c   1.000
_cell.angle_alpha   90.00
_cell.angle_beta   90.00
_cell.angle_gamma   90.00
#
_symmetry.space_group_name_H-M   'P 1'
#
loop_
_entity.id
_entity.type
_entity.pdbx_description
1 polymer ?
#
loop_
_entity_poly.entity_id
_entity_poly.type
_entity_poly.pdbx_seq_one_letter_code
_entity_poly.pdbx_strand_id
1 'polypeptide(L)'
;MSVRIPTGSRAFIADHLTNLDPNSPAMIEDCPICTEDISVNHLAAQVTGIANCHHVFGRQCLIDWLRSDNHNNNKCPMRRTRLFRCRRQPRAEQPGQGQRRIAYRDADTMTTAQSERRLRIYMASRRRWRARR
;
A
#
# COMPACT_ATOMS: atom_id res chain seq x y z
N MET A 1 -27.17 8.39 7.97
CA MET A 1 -26.04 9.25 8.39
C MET A 1 -25.06 9.36 7.23
N SER A 2 -24.84 10.55 6.68
CA SER A 2 -23.97 10.76 5.51
C SER A 2 -22.50 10.70 5.92
N VAL A 3 -21.81 9.62 5.56
CA VAL A 3 -20.39 9.42 5.87
C VAL A 3 -19.56 10.43 5.08
N ARG A 4 -18.91 11.35 5.79
CA ARG A 4 -18.00 12.32 5.18
C ARG A 4 -16.65 11.65 4.95
N ILE A 5 -16.41 11.19 3.73
CA ILE A 5 -15.08 10.70 3.33
C ILE A 5 -14.09 11.89 3.40
N PRO A 6 -13.00 11.78 4.18
CA PRO A 6 -12.01 12.85 4.33
C PRO A 6 -11.31 13.15 3.00
N THR A 7 -10.78 14.37 2.89
CA THR A 7 -10.09 14.83 1.69
C THR A 7 -8.58 14.81 1.92
N GLY A 8 -7.90 13.86 1.27
CA GLY A 8 -6.45 13.62 1.39
C GLY A 8 -6.06 12.61 2.47
N SER A 9 -4.88 12.02 2.29
CA SER A 9 -4.31 11.01 3.20
C SER A 9 -3.97 11.58 4.57
N ARG A 10 -3.46 12.81 4.64
CA ARG A 10 -3.07 13.45 5.91
C ARG A 10 -4.25 13.62 6.87
N ALA A 11 -5.38 14.13 6.38
CA ALA A 11 -6.60 14.28 7.17
C ALA A 11 -7.12 12.92 7.63
N PHE A 12 -7.11 11.93 6.74
CA PHE A 12 -7.48 10.56 7.10
C PHE A 12 -6.60 9.97 8.21
N ILE A 13 -5.29 10.13 8.13
CA ILE A 13 -4.36 9.61 9.15
C ILE A 13 -4.59 10.27 10.52
N ALA A 14 -4.96 11.56 10.55
CA ALA A 14 -5.19 12.28 11.80
C ALA A 14 -6.54 11.92 12.45
N ASP A 15 -7.61 11.84 11.66
CA ASP A 15 -8.98 11.79 12.18
C ASP A 15 -9.61 10.39 12.15
N HIS A 16 -9.05 9.48 11.34
CA HIS A 16 -9.67 8.18 11.01
C HIS A 16 -8.74 6.97 11.26
N LEU A 17 -7.62 7.21 11.96
CA LEU A 17 -6.70 6.16 12.38
C LEU A 17 -6.69 6.09 13.91
N THR A 18 -7.15 4.98 14.46
CA THR A 18 -7.14 4.75 15.91
C THR A 18 -6.05 3.75 16.23
N ASN A 19 -5.07 4.14 17.06
CA ASN A 19 -4.07 3.20 17.54
C ASN A 19 -4.74 2.21 18.50
N LEU A 20 -4.38 0.96 18.31
CA LEU A 20 -4.90 -0.16 19.04
C LEU A 20 -3.81 -0.65 20.00
N ASP A 21 -4.18 -0.89 21.26
CA ASP A 21 -3.27 -1.34 22.29
C ASP A 21 -2.81 -2.79 22.05
N PRO A 22 -1.50 -3.09 21.95
CA PRO A 22 -1.00 -4.41 21.61
C PRO A 22 -1.38 -5.52 22.61
N ASN A 23 -1.90 -5.17 23.80
CA ASN A 23 -2.32 -6.11 24.83
C ASN A 23 -3.83 -6.44 24.79
N SER A 24 -4.59 -5.93 23.81
CA SER A 24 -6.01 -6.30 23.69
C SER A 24 -6.18 -7.67 23.01
N PRO A 25 -6.95 -8.60 23.59
CA PRO A 25 -7.15 -9.95 23.04
C PRO A 25 -8.02 -10.01 21.77
N ALA A 26 -8.52 -8.86 21.28
CA ALA A 26 -9.39 -8.79 20.11
C ALA A 26 -8.63 -8.47 18.80
N MET A 27 -7.29 -8.56 18.81
CA MET A 27 -6.47 -8.13 17.68
C MET A 27 -6.11 -9.26 16.73
N ILE A 28 -5.98 -8.89 15.46
CA ILE A 28 -5.38 -9.73 14.43
C ILE A 28 -3.91 -9.93 14.85
N GLU A 29 -3.45 -11.18 14.90
CA GLU A 29 -2.07 -11.49 15.29
C GLU A 29 -1.07 -10.94 14.26
N ASP A 30 -1.43 -10.95 12.97
CA ASP A 30 -0.56 -10.55 11.87
C ASP A 30 -1.08 -9.33 11.11
N CYS A 31 -0.17 -8.45 10.71
CA CYS A 31 -0.48 -7.35 9.80
C CYS A 31 -0.72 -7.88 8.36
N PRO A 32 -1.89 -7.64 7.74
CA PRO A 32 -2.18 -8.20 6.41
C PRO A 32 -1.44 -7.51 5.25
N ILE A 33 -0.67 -6.45 5.52
CA ILE A 33 0.17 -5.77 4.51
C ILE A 33 1.56 -6.40 4.46
N CYS A 34 2.16 -6.66 5.62
CA CYS A 34 3.55 -7.07 5.74
C CYS A 34 3.74 -8.47 6.34
N THR A 35 2.65 -9.08 6.83
CA THR A 35 2.61 -10.41 7.46
C THR A 35 3.55 -10.55 8.66
N GLU A 36 3.80 -9.43 9.36
CA GLU A 36 4.55 -9.41 10.61
C GLU A 36 3.58 -9.35 11.80
N ASP A 37 4.02 -9.92 12.92
CA ASP A 37 3.28 -9.95 14.17
C ASP A 37 3.04 -8.52 14.69
N ILE A 38 1.80 -8.22 15.03
CA ILE A 38 1.43 -6.97 15.70
C ILE A 38 1.97 -7.04 17.14
N SER A 39 2.91 -6.16 17.45
CA SER A 39 3.61 -6.13 18.74
C SER A 39 3.88 -4.69 19.18
N VAL A 40 4.56 -4.52 20.31
CA VAL A 40 5.01 -3.20 20.80
C VAL A 40 5.84 -2.43 19.77
N ASN A 41 6.56 -3.13 18.89
CA ASN A 41 7.36 -2.53 17.82
C ASN A 41 6.55 -2.34 16.52
N HIS A 42 5.40 -3.00 16.40
CA HIS A 42 4.54 -2.98 15.23
C HIS A 42 3.11 -2.63 15.65
N LEU A 43 2.91 -1.37 16.06
CA LEU A 43 1.64 -0.89 16.62
C LEU A 43 0.49 -1.13 15.65
N ALA A 44 -0.59 -1.75 16.14
CA ALA A 44 -1.83 -1.85 15.38
C ALA A 44 -2.50 -0.48 15.27
N ALA A 45 -3.08 -0.23 14.11
CA ALA A 45 -4.02 0.85 13.88
C ALA A 45 -5.26 0.33 13.17
N GLN A 46 -6.42 0.69 13.72
CA GLN A 46 -7.71 0.42 13.13
C GLN A 46 -8.20 1.61 12.31
N VAL A 47 -8.75 1.32 11.13
CA VAL A 47 -9.50 2.31 10.36
C VAL A 47 -10.85 2.55 11.03
N THR A 48 -11.15 3.79 11.38
CA THR A 48 -12.40 4.19 12.02
C THR A 48 -13.08 5.33 11.24
N GLY A 49 -14.40 5.48 11.42
CA GLY A 49 -15.18 6.53 10.75
C GLY A 49 -15.40 6.34 9.24
N ILE A 50 -15.03 5.19 8.67
CA ILE A 50 -15.38 4.79 7.30
C ILE A 50 -16.42 3.67 7.36
N ALA A 51 -17.57 3.87 6.71
CA ALA A 51 -18.58 2.83 6.63
C ALA A 51 -18.02 1.58 5.95
N ASN A 52 -18.30 0.42 6.55
CA ASN A 52 -17.93 -0.90 6.04
C ASN A 52 -16.41 -1.13 5.95
N CYS A 53 -15.60 -0.39 6.72
CA CYS A 53 -14.17 -0.63 6.82
C CYS A 53 -13.67 -0.41 8.25
N HIS A 54 -13.46 -1.52 8.97
CA HIS A 54 -12.92 -1.56 10.33
C HIS A 54 -11.67 -2.43 10.43
N HIS A 55 -10.95 -2.57 9.31
CA HIS A 55 -9.76 -3.42 9.22
C HIS A 55 -8.63 -2.82 10.04
N VAL A 56 -7.88 -3.72 10.69
CA VAL A 56 -6.70 -3.39 11.49
C VAL A 56 -5.46 -3.71 10.67
N PHE A 57 -4.46 -2.84 10.78
CA PHE A 57 -3.19 -2.95 10.09
C PHE A 57 -2.07 -2.50 11.02
N GLY A 58 -0.84 -2.86 10.69
CA GLY A 58 0.31 -2.14 11.22
C GLY A 58 0.21 -0.65 10.88
N ARG A 59 0.30 0.20 11.89
CA ARG A 59 0.17 1.65 11.76
C ARG A 59 1.11 2.21 10.69
N GLN A 60 2.38 1.81 10.76
CA GLN A 60 3.40 2.27 9.82
C GLN A 60 3.12 1.77 8.40
N CYS A 61 2.78 0.48 8.26
CA CYS A 61 2.43 -0.11 6.97
C CYS A 61 1.24 0.57 6.30
N LEU A 62 0.22 0.90 7.09
CA LEU A 62 -0.94 1.62 6.57
C LEU A 62 -0.55 3.05 6.17
N ILE A 63 0.22 3.77 6.98
CA ILE A 63 0.69 5.11 6.62
C ILE A 63 1.51 5.08 5.32
N ASP A 64 2.42 4.12 5.19
CA ASP A 64 3.24 3.96 3.98
C ASP A 64 2.38 3.63 2.77
N TRP A 65 1.36 2.78 2.93
CA TRP A 65 0.36 2.52 1.89
C TRP A 65 -0.35 3.79 1.44
N LEU A 66 -0.88 4.58 2.37
CA LEU A 66 -1.63 5.81 2.09
C LEU A 66 -0.75 6.93 1.52
N ARG A 67 0.57 6.89 1.78
CA ARG A 67 1.58 7.82 1.25
C ARG A 67 2.25 7.35 -0.04
N SER A 68 2.08 6.08 -0.41
CA SER A 68 2.64 5.53 -1.64
C SER A 68 2.07 6.21 -2.88
N ASP A 69 2.79 6.17 -3.98
CA ASP A 69 2.30 6.65 -5.29
C ASP A 69 1.40 5.63 -6.00
N ASN A 70 0.92 4.61 -5.28
CA ASN A 70 -0.01 3.64 -5.84
C ASN A 70 -1.34 4.35 -6.15
N HIS A 71 -1.88 4.13 -7.34
CA HIS A 71 -3.21 4.64 -7.71
C HIS A 71 -4.32 4.22 -6.73
N ASN A 72 -4.12 3.10 -6.02
CA ASN A 72 -5.04 2.59 -5.01
C ASN A 72 -4.67 2.98 -3.57
N ASN A 73 -3.72 3.90 -3.36
CA ASN A 73 -3.30 4.38 -2.03
C ASN A 73 -4.47 4.97 -1.21
N ASN A 74 -5.56 5.36 -1.87
CA ASN A 74 -6.75 5.91 -1.25
C ASN A 74 -7.82 4.87 -0.89
N LYS A 75 -7.50 3.58 -1.06
CA LYS A 75 -8.39 2.46 -0.79
C LYS A 75 -7.81 1.55 0.29
N CYS A 76 -8.71 0.85 0.98
CA CYS A 76 -8.36 -0.18 1.94
C CYS A 76 -7.67 -1.37 1.23
N PRO A 77 -6.51 -1.86 1.71
CA PRO A 77 -5.84 -3.02 1.12
C PRO A 77 -6.69 -4.30 1.08
N MET A 78 -7.52 -4.53 2.10
CA MET A 78 -8.33 -5.76 2.20
C MET A 78 -9.61 -5.70 1.40
N ARG A 79 -10.39 -4.63 1.54
CA ARG A 79 -11.72 -4.53 0.92
C ARG A 79 -11.84 -3.54 -0.23
N ARG A 80 -10.76 -2.81 -0.54
CA ARG A 80 -10.72 -1.77 -1.57
C ARG A 80 -11.74 -0.64 -1.40
N THR A 81 -12.37 -0.55 -0.22
CA THR A 81 -13.23 0.55 0.20
C THR A 81 -12.45 1.85 0.15
N ARG A 82 -13.04 2.91 -0.42
CA ARG A 82 -12.40 4.23 -0.47
C ARG A 82 -12.29 4.81 0.95
N LEU A 83 -11.06 5.08 1.37
CA LEU A 83 -10.73 5.63 2.68
C LEU A 83 -10.76 7.16 2.66
N PHE A 84 -10.21 7.76 1.61
CA PHE A 84 -10.21 9.20 1.42
C PHE A 84 -10.36 9.58 -0.05
N ARG A 85 -10.79 10.82 -0.28
CA ARG A 85 -10.79 11.42 -1.61
C ARG A 85 -9.40 11.95 -1.90
N CYS A 86 -8.73 11.39 -2.90
CA CYS A 86 -7.58 12.04 -3.49
C CYS A 86 -8.12 13.23 -4.31
N ARG A 87 -7.68 14.46 -4.01
CA ARG A 87 -8.02 15.61 -4.86
C ARG A 87 -7.40 15.34 -6.22
N ARG A 88 -8.23 14.92 -7.18
CA ARG A 88 -7.95 14.68 -8.61
C ARG A 88 -6.47 14.41 -8.93
N GLN A 89 -6.07 13.15 -9.12
CA GLN A 89 -5.19 12.93 -10.27
C GLN A 89 -6.02 13.38 -11.48
N PRO A 90 -5.55 14.34 -12.31
CA PRO A 90 -6.18 14.53 -13.59
C PRO A 90 -6.26 13.15 -14.23
N ARG A 91 -7.47 12.75 -14.61
CA ARG A 91 -7.69 11.56 -15.41
C ARG A 91 -6.82 11.80 -16.64
N ALA A 92 -5.65 11.17 -16.71
CA ALA A 92 -5.06 10.90 -18.01
C ALA A 92 -6.17 10.13 -18.72
N GLU A 93 -6.86 10.82 -19.61
CA GLU A 93 -7.74 10.22 -20.60
C GLU A 93 -7.00 8.99 -21.10
N GLN A 94 -7.56 7.80 -20.88
CA GLN A 94 -7.06 6.62 -21.55
C GLN A 94 -7.43 6.82 -23.02
N PRO A 95 -6.49 7.16 -23.93
CA PRO A 95 -6.81 7.23 -25.32
C PRO A 95 -6.80 5.78 -25.82
N GLY A 96 -7.95 5.30 -26.28
CA GLY A 96 -8.03 4.19 -27.21
C GLY A 96 -7.65 2.82 -26.65
N GLN A 97 -8.68 2.02 -26.37
CA GLN A 97 -8.63 0.60 -26.68
C GLN A 97 -8.47 0.45 -28.20
N GLY A 98 -7.22 0.54 -28.68
CA GLY A 98 -6.83 0.30 -30.05
C GLY A 98 -5.99 -0.98 -30.11
N GLN A 99 -6.47 -1.94 -30.88
CA GLN A 99 -5.92 -3.28 -31.02
C GLN A 99 -4.46 -3.30 -31.50
N ARG A 100 -3.69 -4.18 -30.85
CA ARG A 100 -2.55 -4.98 -31.31
C ARG A 100 -2.16 -4.77 -32.79
N ARG A 101 -0.93 -4.27 -33.03
CA ARG A 101 -0.04 -4.85 -34.05
C ARG A 101 1.35 -5.04 -33.45
N ILE A 102 1.73 -6.32 -33.39
CA ILE A 102 3.09 -6.78 -33.14
C ILE A 102 3.91 -6.39 -34.37
N ALA A 103 4.97 -5.61 -34.16
CA ALA A 103 6.11 -5.60 -35.06
C ALA A 103 7.32 -6.02 -34.22
N TYR A 104 7.54 -7.33 -34.15
CA TYR A 104 8.77 -7.93 -33.66
C TYR A 104 9.86 -7.61 -34.68
N ARG A 105 10.77 -6.70 -34.34
CA ARG A 105 12.05 -6.54 -35.03
C ARG A 105 13.16 -6.24 -34.04
N ASP A 106 14.11 -7.16 -34.07
CA ASP A 106 15.53 -7.05 -33.77
C ASP A 106 15.91 -7.02 -32.28
N ALA A 107 15.93 -8.24 -31.75
CA ALA A 107 16.76 -8.62 -30.63
C ALA A 107 18.22 -8.49 -31.02
N ASP A 108 18.83 -7.36 -30.71
CA ASP A 108 20.29 -7.28 -30.63
C ASP A 108 20.74 -6.41 -29.45
N THR A 109 21.57 -7.04 -28.62
CA THR A 109 22.53 -6.42 -27.69
C THR A 109 22.00 -5.63 -26.49
N MET A 110 21.60 -6.34 -25.43
CA MET A 110 21.84 -5.84 -24.07
C MET A 110 22.74 -6.81 -23.31
N THR A 111 23.94 -6.31 -23.04
CA THR A 111 25.04 -6.97 -22.38
C THR A 111 24.69 -7.39 -20.94
N THR A 112 25.05 -8.62 -20.59
CA THR A 112 24.87 -9.31 -19.30
C THR A 112 25.41 -8.55 -18.08
N ALA A 113 26.17 -7.48 -18.24
CA ALA A 113 26.73 -6.67 -17.15
C ALA A 113 25.70 -5.74 -16.46
N GLN A 114 24.63 -5.30 -17.16
CA GLN A 114 23.64 -4.39 -16.58
C GLN A 114 22.53 -5.10 -15.78
N SER A 115 22.24 -6.38 -16.10
CA SER A 115 21.27 -7.21 -15.37
C SER A 115 21.75 -7.59 -13.97
N GLU A 116 23.05 -7.75 -13.77
CA GLU A 116 23.61 -8.10 -12.46
C GLU A 116 23.54 -6.95 -11.44
N ARG A 117 23.73 -5.70 -11.90
CA ARG A 117 23.60 -4.53 -11.02
C ARG A 117 22.17 -4.34 -10.53
N ARG A 118 21.17 -4.58 -11.40
CA ARG A 118 19.75 -4.52 -11.01
C ARG A 118 19.35 -5.64 -10.06
N LEU A 119 19.82 -6.88 -10.27
CA LEU A 119 19.56 -7.98 -9.34
C LEU A 119 20.29 -7.80 -8.00
N ARG A 120 21.50 -7.23 -7.97
CA ARG A 120 22.18 -6.91 -6.70
C ARG A 120 21.43 -5.87 -5.89
N ILE A 121 20.91 -4.81 -6.53
CA ILE A 121 20.09 -3.80 -5.82
C ILE A 121 18.78 -4.42 -5.33
N TYR A 122 18.08 -5.20 -6.15
CA TYR A 122 16.82 -5.83 -5.77
C TYR A 122 16.98 -6.93 -4.70
N MET A 123 18.07 -7.72 -4.74
CA MET A 123 18.35 -8.73 -3.72
C MET A 123 18.95 -8.15 -2.43
N ALA A 124 19.64 -7.00 -2.47
CA ALA A 124 20.06 -6.28 -1.27
C ALA A 124 18.86 -5.70 -0.50
N SER A 125 17.80 -5.28 -1.21
CA SER A 125 16.54 -4.84 -0.60
C SER A 125 15.70 -5.98 -0.02
N ARG A 126 15.88 -7.24 -0.47
CA ARG A 126 15.18 -8.41 0.11
C ARG A 126 15.93 -9.08 1.27
N ARG A 127 17.21 -8.77 1.50
CA ARG A 127 17.98 -9.34 2.64
C ARG A 127 17.86 -8.56 3.95
N ARG A 128 17.36 -7.31 3.95
CA ARG A 128 17.00 -6.62 5.21
C ARG A 128 15.67 -7.06 5.82
N TRP A 129 14.85 -7.78 5.05
CA TRP A 129 13.58 -8.37 5.51
C TRP A 129 13.73 -9.78 6.11
N ARG A 130 14.94 -10.38 6.12
CA ARG A 130 15.18 -11.75 6.64
C ARG A 130 16.36 -11.88 7.61
N ALA A 131 16.94 -10.77 8.09
CA ALA A 131 18.13 -10.79 8.95
C ALA A 131 17.92 -10.08 10.30
N ARG A 132 16.71 -10.22 10.87
CA ARG A 132 16.41 -9.93 12.30
C ARG A 132 15.52 -11.02 12.90
N ARG A 133 15.79 -12.28 12.55
CA ARG A 133 15.50 -13.43 13.42
C ARG A 133 16.77 -13.74 14.20
#